data_AF-A0A9E8MXB2-F1
#
_entry.id   AF-A0A9E8MXB2-F1
#
_cell.length_a   1.000
_cell.length_b   1.000
_cell.length_c   1.000
_cell.angle_alpha   90.00
_cell.angle_beta   90.00
_cell.angle_gamma   90.00
#
_symmetry.space_group_name_H-M   'P 1'
#
loop_
_entity.id
_entity.type
_entity.pdbx_description
1 polymer ?
#
loop_
_entity_poly.entity_id
_entity_poly.type
_entity_poly.pdbx_seq_one_letter_code
_entity_poly.pdbx_strand_id
1 'polypeptide(L)'
;MKAKEFVSAAIFSKKVTVQVLKKDRYRRLIANVFYGDSINLNQELVKNGLAWHYLKYSKDTILQGLEDKARKDKVGLWQEPQAIAPWQWRANKKEAYRLKKQNQKKD
;
A
#
# COMPACT_ATOMS: atom_id res chain seq x y z
N MET A 1 4.83 -2.89 15.00
CA MET A 1 5.41 -3.74 13.94
C MET A 1 5.31 -3.01 12.61
N LYS A 2 6.38 -3.03 11.79
CA LYS A 2 6.39 -2.41 10.46
C LYS A 2 6.02 -3.43 9.37
N ALA A 3 5.54 -2.95 8.22
CA ALA A 3 5.15 -3.81 7.09
C ALA A 3 6.26 -4.79 6.65
N LYS A 4 7.51 -4.32 6.60
CA LYS A 4 8.67 -5.17 6.26
C LYS A 4 8.86 -6.32 7.25
N GLU A 5 8.77 -6.03 8.54
CA GLU A 5 8.94 -7.02 9.61
C GLU A 5 7.84 -8.07 9.55
N PHE A 6 6.59 -7.63 9.36
CA PHE A 6 5.44 -8.52 9.18
C PHE A 6 5.62 -9.47 8.00
N VAL A 7 5.96 -8.94 6.81
CA VAL A 7 6.17 -9.76 5.61
C VAL A 7 7.34 -10.73 5.78
N SER A 8 8.43 -10.27 6.39
CA SER A 8 9.58 -11.14 6.66
C SER A 8 9.19 -12.28 7.59
N ALA A 9 8.49 -12.02 8.68
CA ALA A 9 8.01 -13.06 9.58
C ALA A 9 7.02 -14.02 8.89
N ALA A 10 6.17 -13.49 8.02
CA ALA A 10 5.16 -14.27 7.31
C ALA A 10 5.79 -15.23 6.28
N ILE A 11 6.70 -14.75 5.43
CA ILE A 11 7.10 -15.49 4.20
C ILE A 11 8.61 -15.59 3.94
N PHE A 12 9.49 -15.05 4.80
CA PHE A 12 10.94 -15.17 4.57
C PHE A 12 11.39 -16.63 4.58
N SER A 13 12.15 -17.04 3.55
CA SER A 13 12.60 -18.41 3.32
C SER A 13 11.49 -19.47 3.23
N LYS A 14 10.25 -19.06 2.90
CA LYS A 14 9.12 -19.97 2.69
C LYS A 14 8.76 -20.07 1.20
N LYS A 15 8.20 -21.21 0.81
CA LYS A 15 7.56 -21.34 -0.50
C LYS A 15 6.28 -20.51 -0.53
N VAL A 16 6.09 -19.80 -1.62
CA VAL A 16 4.90 -18.97 -1.86
C VAL A 16 4.39 -19.20 -3.28
N THR A 17 3.10 -19.00 -3.48
CA THR A 17 2.47 -18.98 -4.80
C THR A 17 2.29 -17.54 -5.24
N VAL A 18 2.79 -17.21 -6.42
CA VAL A 18 2.66 -15.85 -7.00
C VAL A 18 1.66 -15.90 -8.14
N GLN A 19 0.49 -15.29 -7.93
CA GLN A 19 -0.55 -15.13 -8.94
C GLN A 19 -0.36 -13.80 -9.66
N VAL A 20 0.25 -13.83 -10.83
CA VAL A 20 0.50 -12.63 -11.64
C VAL A 20 -0.80 -12.13 -12.27
N LEU A 21 -1.12 -10.86 -12.07
CA LEU A 21 -2.28 -10.20 -12.66
C LEU A 21 -1.91 -9.48 -13.97
N LYS A 22 -0.78 -8.76 -13.97
CA LYS A 22 -0.25 -8.05 -15.14
C LYS A 22 1.19 -7.60 -14.92
N LYS A 23 1.80 -7.02 -15.96
CA LYS A 23 3.04 -6.25 -15.88
C LYS A 23 2.76 -4.76 -15.99
N ASP A 24 3.45 -3.94 -15.21
CA ASP A 24 3.39 -2.49 -15.36
C ASP A 24 4.29 -2.00 -16.52
N ARG A 25 4.24 -0.70 -16.82
CA ARG A 25 5.06 -0.05 -17.86
C ARG A 25 6.58 -0.16 -17.62
N TYR A 26 7.00 -0.52 -16.41
CA TYR A 26 8.40 -0.71 -16.02
C TYR A 26 8.77 -2.20 -15.97
N ARG A 27 7.93 -3.07 -16.53
CA ARG A 27 8.10 -4.54 -16.57
C ARG A 27 8.09 -5.20 -15.19
N ARG A 28 7.54 -4.54 -14.16
CA ARG A 28 7.34 -5.12 -12.83
C ARG A 28 6.07 -5.95 -12.81
N LEU A 29 6.10 -7.09 -12.11
CA LEU A 29 4.91 -7.90 -11.88
C LEU A 29 3.99 -7.21 -10.88
N ILE A 30 2.70 -7.14 -11.21
CA ILE A 30 1.62 -6.84 -10.29
C ILE A 30 0.93 -8.17 -10.01
N ALA A 31 0.99 -8.63 -8.76
CA ALA A 31 0.62 -9.99 -8.40
C ALA A 31 0.05 -10.09 -6.99
N ASN A 32 -0.80 -11.08 -6.79
CA ASN A 32 -1.16 -11.56 -5.46
C ASN A 32 -0.13 -12.61 -5.00
N VAL A 33 0.23 -12.58 -3.73
CA VAL A 33 1.16 -13.55 -3.13
C VAL A 33 0.41 -14.35 -2.09
N PHE A 34 0.48 -15.68 -2.20
CA PHE A 34 -0.17 -16.62 -1.32
C PHE A 34 0.87 -17.49 -0.59
N TYR A 35 0.61 -17.80 0.68
CA TYR A 35 1.43 -18.69 1.52
C TYR A 35 0.53 -19.53 2.42
N GLY A 36 1.07 -20.61 3.01
CA GLY A 36 0.27 -21.51 3.86
C GLY A 36 -0.96 -22.05 3.12
N ASP A 37 -0.76 -22.47 1.87
CA ASP A 37 -1.73 -22.99 0.91
C ASP A 37 -2.78 -22.00 0.37
N SER A 38 -3.25 -21.05 1.17
CA SER A 38 -4.36 -20.16 0.75
C SER A 38 -4.34 -18.72 1.29
N ILE A 39 -3.38 -18.36 2.14
CA ILE A 39 -3.37 -17.04 2.79
C ILE A 39 -2.84 -15.96 1.83
N ASN A 40 -3.66 -14.96 1.52
CA ASN A 40 -3.27 -13.83 0.68
C ASN A 40 -2.52 -12.76 1.48
N LEU A 41 -1.23 -12.59 1.20
CA LEU A 41 -0.36 -11.63 1.89
C LEU A 41 -0.81 -10.17 1.73
N ASN A 42 -1.40 -9.80 0.59
CA ASN A 42 -1.87 -8.44 0.35
C ASN A 42 -3.04 -8.09 1.26
N GLN A 43 -3.97 -9.03 1.43
CA GLN A 43 -5.10 -8.89 2.33
C GLN A 43 -4.62 -8.81 3.77
N GLU A 44 -3.68 -9.65 4.18
CA GLU A 44 -3.10 -9.61 5.53
C GLU A 44 -2.40 -8.28 5.83
N LEU A 45 -1.68 -7.70 4.85
CA LEU A 45 -1.08 -6.38 5.02
C LEU A 45 -2.13 -5.27 5.25
N VAL A 46 -3.22 -5.27 4.48
CA VAL A 46 -4.27 -4.25 4.63
C VAL A 46 -5.03 -4.44 5.94
N LYS A 47 -5.40 -5.69 6.26
CA LYS A 47 -6.08 -6.08 7.49
C LYS A 47 -5.32 -5.65 8.76
N ASN A 48 -3.99 -5.76 8.74
CA ASN A 48 -3.14 -5.36 9.87
C ASN A 48 -2.79 -3.86 9.84
N GLY A 49 -3.42 -3.06 8.97
CA GLY A 49 -3.14 -1.62 8.86
C GLY A 49 -1.69 -1.32 8.45
N LEU A 50 -1.09 -2.18 7.62
CA LEU A 50 0.31 -2.06 7.16
C LEU A 50 0.40 -1.59 5.71
N ALA A 51 -0.72 -1.52 5.01
CA ALA A 51 -0.81 -1.09 3.62
C ALA A 51 -2.12 -0.33 3.36
N TRP A 52 -2.12 0.44 2.27
CA TRP A 52 -3.29 1.16 1.76
C TRP A 52 -3.88 0.42 0.56
N HIS A 53 -5.21 0.31 0.47
CA HIS A 53 -5.90 -0.09 -0.74
C HIS A 53 -5.88 1.06 -1.74
N TYR A 54 -5.18 0.87 -2.86
CA TYR A 54 -5.07 1.92 -3.87
C TYR A 54 -6.21 1.82 -4.90
N LEU A 55 -7.34 2.46 -4.59
CA LEU A 55 -8.58 2.44 -5.40
C LEU A 55 -8.40 2.78 -6.88
N LYS A 56 -7.41 3.61 -7.22
CA LYS A 56 -7.11 3.94 -8.62
C LYS A 56 -6.75 2.73 -9.48
N TYR A 57 -6.16 1.69 -8.87
CA TYR A 57 -5.63 0.52 -9.58
C TYR A 57 -6.29 -0.80 -9.18
N SER A 58 -7.12 -0.80 -8.14
CA SER A 58 -7.83 -1.98 -7.65
C SER A 58 -9.25 -1.58 -7.23
N LYS A 59 -10.24 -2.34 -7.69
CA LYS A 59 -11.64 -2.25 -7.23
C LYS A 59 -12.01 -3.45 -6.34
N ASP A 60 -11.01 -4.11 -5.77
CA ASP A 60 -11.20 -5.27 -4.91
C ASP A 60 -11.96 -4.86 -3.63
N THR A 61 -13.18 -5.36 -3.51
CA THR A 61 -14.08 -5.06 -2.40
C THR A 61 -13.62 -5.69 -1.09
N ILE A 62 -12.86 -6.79 -1.15
CA ILE A 62 -12.28 -7.44 0.03
C ILE A 62 -11.22 -6.53 0.63
N LEU A 63 -10.29 -6.01 -0.20
CA LEU A 63 -9.28 -5.07 0.27
C LEU A 63 -9.92 -3.79 0.85
N GLN A 64 -10.99 -3.30 0.24
CA GLN A 64 -11.72 -2.15 0.77
C GLN A 64 -12.29 -2.43 2.17
N GLY A 65 -13.04 -3.53 2.32
CA GLY A 65 -13.63 -3.88 3.62
C GLY A 65 -12.58 -4.13 4.72
N LEU A 66 -11.42 -4.71 4.36
CA LEU A 66 -10.31 -4.89 5.29
C LEU A 66 -9.69 -3.56 5.71
N GLU A 67 -9.53 -2.60 4.80
CA GLU A 67 -9.02 -1.27 5.14
C GLU A 67 -10.01 -0.52 6.02
N ASP A 68 -11.30 -0.53 5.68
CA ASP A 68 -12.36 0.13 6.45
C ASP A 68 -12.41 -0.40 7.88
N LYS A 69 -12.29 -1.73 8.04
CA LYS A 69 -12.18 -2.35 9.36
C LYS A 69 -10.91 -1.92 10.10
N ALA A 70 -9.75 -1.96 9.45
CA ALA A 70 -8.49 -1.55 10.07
C ALA A 70 -8.50 -0.07 10.50
N ARG A 71 -9.16 0.80 9.72
CA ARG A 71 -9.37 2.22 10.06
C ARG A 71 -10.28 2.38 11.27
N LYS A 72 -11.44 1.72 11.25
CA LYS A 72 -12.40 1.75 12.36
C LYS A 72 -11.76 1.29 13.67
N ASP A 73 -10.99 0.22 13.60
CA ASP A 73 -10.35 -0.42 14.74
C ASP A 73 -9.00 0.25 15.10
N LYS A 74 -8.58 1.31 14.38
CA LYS A 74 -7.32 2.05 14.57
C LYS A 74 -6.11 1.10 14.64
N VAL A 75 -5.99 0.19 13.68
CA VAL A 75 -4.90 -0.79 13.61
C VAL A 75 -3.73 -0.24 12.80
N GLY A 76 -2.50 -0.47 13.26
CA GLY A 76 -1.29 -0.14 12.50
C GLY A 76 -1.20 1.35 12.17
N LEU A 77 -1.10 1.68 10.88
CA LEU A 77 -0.96 3.05 10.40
C LEU A 77 -2.17 3.94 10.74
N TRP A 78 -3.33 3.35 11.05
CA TRP A 78 -4.56 4.05 11.40
C TRP A 78 -4.63 4.52 12.85
N GLN A 79 -3.63 4.20 13.67
CA GLN A 79 -3.47 4.79 15.00
C GLN A 79 -3.12 6.28 14.91
N GLU A 80 -2.51 6.70 13.81
CA GLU A 80 -2.19 8.09 13.51
C GLU A 80 -3.43 8.76 12.89
N PRO A 81 -4.07 9.74 13.57
CA PRO A 81 -5.27 10.41 13.06
C PRO A 81 -5.06 11.13 11.72
N GLN A 82 -3.82 11.53 11.42
CA GLN A 82 -3.48 12.27 10.19
C GLN A 82 -2.66 11.42 9.22
N ALA A 83 -2.88 10.11 9.17
CA ALA A 83 -2.20 9.24 8.22
C ALA A 83 -2.53 9.66 6.76
N ILE A 84 -1.51 10.11 6.02
CA ILE A 84 -1.66 10.55 4.63
C ILE A 84 -1.33 9.39 3.68
N ALA A 85 -2.20 9.15 2.70
CA ALA A 85 -1.95 8.12 1.71
C ALA A 85 -0.67 8.42 0.90
N PRO A 86 0.14 7.41 0.54
CA PRO A 86 1.40 7.64 -0.17
C PRO A 86 1.24 8.44 -1.48
N TRP A 87 0.12 8.28 -2.19
CA TRP A 87 -0.14 9.04 -3.42
C TRP A 87 -0.50 10.50 -3.15
N GLN A 88 -1.22 10.80 -2.07
CA GLN A 88 -1.50 12.16 -1.64
C GLN A 88 -0.20 12.87 -1.21
N TRP A 89 0.64 12.21 -0.42
CA TRP A 89 1.95 12.75 -0.03
C TRP A 89 2.83 13.08 -1.24
N ARG A 90 2.89 12.18 -2.24
CA ARG A 90 3.63 12.43 -3.49
C ARG A 90 3.05 13.60 -4.28
N ALA A 91 1.73 13.73 -4.35
CA ALA A 91 1.07 14.85 -5.03
C ALA A 91 1.40 16.19 -4.35
N ASN A 92 1.29 16.25 -3.02
CA ASN A 92 1.61 17.46 -2.24
C ASN A 92 3.05 17.91 -2.43
N LYS A 93 4.01 16.96 -2.47
CA LYS A 93 5.41 17.29 -2.76
C LYS A 93 5.62 17.84 -4.17
N LYS A 94 4.95 17.28 -5.17
CA LYS A 94 5.03 17.77 -6.55
C LYS A 94 4.49 19.20 -6.64
N GLU A 95 3.41 19.49 -5.93
CA GLU A 95 2.82 20.83 -5.91
C GLU A 95 3.73 21.84 -5.21
N ALA A 96 4.27 21.49 -4.04
CA ALA A 96 5.22 22.34 -3.33
C ALA A 96 6.45 22.67 -4.19
N TYR A 97 6.97 21.69 -4.94
CA TYR A 97 8.07 21.92 -5.88
C TYR A 97 7.67 22.86 -7.04
N ARG A 98 6.45 22.73 -7.58
CA ARG A 98 5.93 23.60 -8.65
C ARG A 98 5.86 25.06 -8.20
N LEU A 99 5.31 25.33 -7.02
CA LEU A 99 5.14 26.67 -6.48
C LEU A 99 6.48 27.37 -6.24
N LYS A 100 7.48 26.67 -5.66
CA LYS A 100 8.83 27.21 -5.47
C LYS A 100 9.46 27.68 -6.77
N LYS A 101 9.31 26.90 -7.85
CA LYS A 101 9.87 27.23 -9.17
C LYS A 101 9.17 28.41 -9.84
N GLN A 102 7.89 28.64 -9.55
CA GLN A 102 7.15 29.79 -10.09
C GLN A 102 7.56 31.10 -9.43
N ASN A 103 7.83 31.09 -8.12
CA ASN A 103 8.28 32.27 -7.40
C ASN A 103 9.70 32.68 -7.81
N GLN A 104 10.61 31.72 -7.99
CA GLN A 104 11.98 31.97 -8.46
C GLN A 104 12.11 32.52 -9.89
N LYS A 105 11.05 32.51 -10.68
CA LYS A 105 11.03 33.05 -12.05
C LYS A 105 10.44 34.47 -12.14
N LYS A 106 9.90 34.97 -11.03
CA LYS A 106 9.30 36.31 -10.94
C LYS A 106 10.27 37.35 -10.36
N ASP A 107 11.39 36.88 -9.82
CA ASP A 107 12.55 37.68 -9.38
C ASP A 107 13.63 37.60 -10.47
#